data_AF-A0A2D8LPJ2-F1
#
_entry.id   AF-A0A2D8LPJ2-F1
#
_cell.length_a   1.000
_cell.length_b   1.000
_cell.length_c   1.000
_cell.angle_alpha   90.00
_cell.angle_beta   90.00
_cell.angle_gamma   90.00
#
_symmetry.space_group_name_H-M   'P 1'
#
loop_
_entity.id
_entity.type
_entity.pdbx_description
1 polymer ?
#
loop_
_entity_poly.entity_id
_entity_poly.type
_entity_poly.pdbx_seq_one_letter_code
_entity_poly.pdbx_strand_id
1 'polypeptide(L)' 'MKISAMTLLGLTTVLLLTVIIFTSMNLPFGWVFYTTCLGQLLLVFTVYKVLTDDYHTDKTFKDFYEDRPDLGR' A
#
# COMPACT_ATOMS: atom_id res chain seq x y z
N MET A 1 13.79 -10.37 -3.26
CA MET A 1 12.66 -10.24 -2.32
C MET A 1 11.39 -10.15 -3.16
N LYS A 2 10.40 -11.03 -2.98
CA LYS A 2 9.07 -10.83 -3.57
C LYS A 2 8.57 -9.47 -3.03
N ILE A 3 8.10 -8.57 -3.90
CA ILE A 3 7.48 -7.32 -3.43
C ILE A 3 6.29 -7.74 -2.56
N SER A 4 6.34 -7.42 -1.27
CA SER A 4 5.25 -7.80 -0.37
C SER A 4 4.03 -6.92 -0.64
N ALA A 5 2.85 -7.43 -0.30
CA ALA A 5 1.63 -6.63 -0.31
C ALA A 5 1.78 -5.31 0.47
N MET A 6 2.54 -5.33 1.57
CA MET A 6 2.82 -4.14 2.38
C MET A 6 3.67 -3.12 1.63
N THR A 7 4.64 -3.55 0.83
CA THR A 7 5.43 -2.64 -0.02
C THR A 7 4.54 -2.00 -1.10
N LEU A 8 3.63 -2.77 -1.71
CA LEU A 8 2.67 -2.24 -2.70
C LEU A 8 1.72 -1.22 -2.06
N LEU A 9 1.20 -1.50 -0.86
CA LEU A 9 0.39 -0.54 -0.10
C LEU A 9 1.16 0.74 0.20
N GLY A 10 2.40 0.64 0.67
CA GLY A 10 3.26 1.82 0.89
C GLY A 10 3.41 2.66 -0.38
N LEU A 11 3.61 2.02 -1.54
CA LEU A 11 3.71 2.71 -2.82
C LEU A 11 2.39 3.41 -3.22
N THR A 12 1.23 2.77 -3.01
CA THR A 12 -0.07 3.41 -3.24
C THR A 12 -0.28 4.64 -2.35
N THR A 13 0.17 4.60 -1.10
CA THR A 13 0.12 5.75 -0.18
C THR A 13 1.02 6.89 -0.66
N VAL A 14 2.23 6.60 -1.14
CA VAL A 14 3.13 7.62 -1.71
C VAL A 14 2.50 8.28 -2.95
N LEU A 15 1.84 7.51 -3.82
CA LEU A 15 1.11 8.07 -4.96
C LEU A 15 -0.06 8.96 -4.51
N LEU A 16 -0.81 8.56 -3.48
CA LEU A 16 -1.87 9.38 -2.91
C LEU A 16 -1.33 10.72 -2.39
N LEU A 17 -0.22 10.69 -1.62
CA LEU A 17 0.45 11.91 -1.17
C LEU A 17 0.90 12.79 -2.34
N THR A 18 1.37 12.18 -3.43
CA THR A 18 1.75 12.90 -4.64
C THR A 18 0.56 13.63 -5.26
N VAL A 19 -0.62 12.98 -5.34
CA VAL A 19 -1.86 13.62 -5.81
C VAL A 19 -2.26 14.79 -4.90
N ILE A 20 -2.13 14.64 -3.58
CA ILE A 20 -2.39 15.72 -2.61
C ILE A 20 -1.44 16.91 -2.87
N ILE A 21 -0.16 16.66 -3.09
CA ILE A 21 0.82 17.71 -3.41
C ILE A 21 0.46 18.39 -4.73
N PHE A 22 0.17 17.62 -5.78
CA PHE A 22 -0.15 18.15 -7.12
C PHE A 22 -1.38 19.06 -7.10
N THR A 23 -2.42 18.64 -6.38
CA THR A 23 -3.66 19.41 -6.22
C THR A 23 -3.44 20.65 -5.34
N SER A 24 -2.68 20.53 -4.24
CA SER A 24 -2.31 21.65 -3.37
C SER A 24 -1.49 22.74 -4.09
N MET A 25 -0.62 22.33 -5.01
CA MET A 25 0.17 23.25 -5.85
C MET A 25 -0.57 23.79 -7.07
N ASN A 26 -1.85 23.41 -7.26
CA ASN A 26 -2.67 23.79 -8.41
C ASN A 26 -2.00 23.44 -9.77
N LEU A 27 -1.41 22.25 -9.86
CA LEU A 27 -0.84 21.75 -11.12
C LEU A 27 -1.95 21.50 -12.16
N PRO A 28 -1.60 21.49 -13.47
CA PRO A 28 -2.56 21.20 -14.53
C PRO A 28 -3.30 19.87 -14.30
N PHE A 29 -4.61 19.89 -14.55
CA PHE A 29 -5.50 18.73 -14.30
C PHE A 29 -5.00 17.42 -14.92
N GLY A 30 -4.35 17.47 -16.10
CA GLY A 30 -3.80 16.27 -16.75
C GLY A 30 -2.84 15.49 -15.85
N TRP A 31 -1.95 16.17 -15.12
CA TRP A 31 -1.03 15.51 -14.19
C TRP A 31 -1.78 14.85 -13.03
N VAL A 32 -2.73 15.57 -12.43
CA VAL A 32 -3.56 15.05 -11.35
C VAL A 32 -4.35 13.81 -11.82
N PHE A 33 -4.95 13.89 -13.00
CA PHE A 33 -5.78 12.83 -13.58
C PHE A 33 -4.98 11.56 -13.83
N TYR A 34 -3.88 11.63 -14.59
CA TYR A 34 -3.10 10.45 -14.93
C TYR A 34 -2.44 9.81 -13.70
N THR A 35 -1.94 10.60 -12.75
CA THR A 35 -1.40 10.07 -11.50
C THR A 35 -2.47 9.39 -10.66
N THR A 36 -3.70 9.93 -10.64
CA THR A 36 -4.83 9.30 -9.95
C THR A 36 -5.18 7.97 -10.60
N CYS A 37 -5.33 7.92 -11.93
CA CYS A 37 -5.60 6.67 -12.64
C CYS A 37 -4.52 5.61 -12.40
N LEU A 38 -3.24 6.00 -12.41
CA LEU A 38 -2.13 5.12 -12.08
C LEU A 38 -2.24 4.57 -10.65
N GLY A 39 -2.54 5.44 -9.68
CA GLY A 39 -2.75 5.04 -8.28
C GLY A 39 -3.90 4.05 -8.11
N GLN A 40 -5.01 4.26 -8.82
CA GLN A 40 -6.16 3.34 -8.79
C GLN A 40 -5.82 1.98 -9.40
N LEU A 41 -5.11 1.94 -10.54
CA LEU A 41 -4.65 0.68 -11.14
C LEU A 41 -3.71 -0.08 -10.19
N LEU A 42 -2.77 0.63 -9.55
CA LEU A 42 -1.86 0.03 -8.58
C LEU A 42 -2.61 -0.49 -7.35
N LEU A 43 -3.64 0.21 -6.88
CA LEU A 43 -4.48 -0.23 -5.77
C LEU A 43 -5.23 -1.52 -6.10
N VAL A 44 -5.87 -1.60 -7.27
CA VAL A 44 -6.54 -2.83 -7.75
C VAL A 44 -5.54 -3.99 -7.84
N PHE A 45 -4.34 -3.74 -8.39
CA PHE A 45 -3.28 -4.74 -8.43
C PHE A 45 -2.83 -5.17 -7.03
N THR A 46 -2.73 -4.23 -6.09
CA THR A 46 -2.36 -4.51 -4.70
C THR A 46 -3.39 -5.42 -4.03
N VAL A 47 -4.68 -5.13 -4.19
CA VAL A 47 -5.77 -5.96 -3.68
C VAL A 47 -5.72 -7.36 -4.28
N TYR A 48 -5.58 -7.47 -5.61
CA TYR A 48 -5.41 -8.76 -6.27
C TYR A 48 -4.22 -9.55 -5.70
N LYS A 49 -3.07 -8.88 -5.50
CA LYS A 49 -1.88 -9.52 -4.98
C LYS A 49 -2.06 -9.99 -3.54
N VAL A 50 -2.75 -9.23 -2.69
CA VAL A 50 -3.10 -9.62 -1.31
C VAL A 50 -3.99 -10.87 -1.32
N LEU A 51 -5.05 -10.85 -2.13
CA LEU A 51 -6.03 -11.95 -2.17
C LEU A 51 -5.48 -13.25 -2.76
N THR A 52 -4.43 -13.16 -3.59
CA THR A 52 -3.78 -14.31 -4.24
C THR A 52 -2.43 -14.66 -3.63
N ASP A 53 -2.01 -13.97 -2.57
CA ASP A 53 -0.78 -14.32 -1.87
C ASP A 53 -1.02 -15.56 -1.01
N ASP A 54 -0.16 -16.55 -1.18
CA ASP A 54 -0.14 -17.75 -0.33
C ASP A 54 0.60 -17.42 0.98
N TYR A 55 -0.04 -16.57 1.78
CA TYR A 55 0.52 -16.07 3.03
C TYR A 55 0.29 -17.08 4.16
N HIS A 56 1.39 -17.65 4.65
CA HIS A 56 1.39 -18.48 5.85
C HIS A 56 2.05 -17.72 7.00
N THR A 57 1.43 -17.79 8.18
CA THR A 57 1.98 -17.25 9.42
C THR A 57 1.67 -18.19 10.57
N ASP A 58 2.64 -18.35 11.47
CA ASP A 58 2.44 -19.07 12.73
C ASP A 58 1.73 -18.20 13.79
N LYS A 59 1.49 -16.92 13.46
CA LYS A 59 0.83 -15.94 14.33
C LYS A 59 -0.67 -16.15 14.35
N THR A 60 -1.24 -16.03 15.55
CA THR A 60 -2.67 -16.11 15.80
C THR A 60 -3.21 -14.75 16.24
N PHE A 61 -4.53 -14.57 16.23
CA PHE A 61 -5.16 -13.37 16.80
C PHE A 61 -4.77 -13.10 18.27
N LYS A 62 -4.37 -14.13 19.03
CA LYS A 62 -3.93 -14.00 20.42
C LYS A 62 -2.56 -13.32 20.54
N ASP A 63 -1.75 -13.39 19.49
CA ASP A 63 -0.46 -12.72 19.38
C ASP A 63 -0.63 -11.26 18.90
N PHE A 64 -1.87 -10.75 18.90
CA PHE A 64 -2.23 -9.41 18.41
C PHE A 64 -1.64 -9.11 17.02
N TYR A 65 -1.39 -7.85 16.69
CA TYR A 65 -0.62 -7.44 15.51
C TYR A 65 0.90 -7.40 15.81
N GLU A 66 1.42 -8.31 16.63
CA GLU A 66 2.83 -8.24 17.03
C GLU A 66 3.80 -8.43 15.86
N ASP A 67 4.20 -7.30 15.30
CA ASP A 67 5.48 -7.07 14.61
C ASP A 67 6.65 -6.91 15.62
N ARG A 68 6.44 -7.24 16.91
CA ARG A 68 7.36 -7.00 18.04
C ARG A 68 7.65 -8.28 18.83
N PRO A 69 8.52 -9.18 18.32
CA PRO A 69 8.92 -10.40 19.03
C PRO A 69 9.71 -10.15 20.33
N ASP A 70 10.04 -8.89 20.64
CA ASP A 70 10.84 -8.44 21.78
C ASP A 70 10.03 -8.13 23.05
N LEU A 71 8.71 -8.00 22.96
CA LEU A 71 7.83 -7.65 24.09
C LEU A 71 7.31 -8.86 24.89
N GLY A 72 7.56 -10.08 24.41
CA GLY A 72 7.14 -11.34 25.04
C GLY A 72 8.25 -12.03 25.82
N ARG A 73 8.81 -11.37 26.85
CA ARG A 73 9.66 -12.02 27.87
C ARG A 73 9.08 -11.84 29.26
#